data_AF-A0A7Y6E1L2-F1
#
_entry.id   AF-A0A7Y6E1L2-F1
#
_cell.length_a   1.000
_cell.length_b   1.000
_cell.length_c   1.000
_cell.angle_alpha   90.00
_cell.angle_beta   90.00
_cell.angle_gamma   90.00
#
_symmetry.space_group_name_H-M   'P 1'
#
loop_
_entity.id
_entity.type
_entity.pdbx_description
1 polymer ?
#
loop_
_entity_poly.entity_id
_entity_poly.type
_entity_poly.pdbx_seq_one_letter_code
_entity_poly.pdbx_strand_id
1 'polypeptide(L)'
;GFATLALGSALALLLYPHVLTAAFGASGPDTLRRASIALPVWTAMLGLFGLLGVAAMAAGIHTPKGNAEAAVPLLVDHLMPSLLAGLVFGAITVGALVPTAVMSIAAATSFTRNVYVEYFHPTATPKRQMRIARFVSLIAKVGAIAFVFGLRDQAAINLQLLGGIWILQILPAVVIGLFTRRLHHKALLTGWALGMAVGTVLAVREGFSPLIPLGFGGHGVEVYAGLAALAVNLVATVTLTAFYDRIGAPRGADHTALPPRLTLGRDPGREPTTS
;
A
#
# COMPACT_ATOMS: atom_id res chain seq x y z
N GLY A 1 4.04 -16.95 12.25
CA GLY A 1 4.48 -16.43 10.94
C GLY A 1 3.31 -16.08 10.04
N PHE A 2 2.70 -17.06 9.38
CA PHE A 2 1.73 -16.84 8.29
C PHE A 2 0.48 -16.03 8.68
N ALA A 3 -0.16 -16.30 9.83
CA ALA A 3 -1.35 -15.58 10.24
C ALA A 3 -1.09 -14.07 10.46
N THR A 4 0.02 -13.72 11.12
CA THR A 4 0.42 -12.32 11.34
C THR A 4 0.82 -11.61 10.06
N LEU A 5 1.42 -12.34 9.11
CA LEU A 5 1.79 -11.79 7.81
C LEU A 5 0.54 -11.56 6.94
N ALA A 6 -0.40 -12.51 6.92
CA ALA A 6 -1.67 -12.36 6.22
C ALA A 6 -2.47 -11.17 6.74
N LEU A 7 -2.55 -11.01 8.08
CA LEU A 7 -3.22 -9.88 8.70
C LEU A 7 -2.54 -8.55 8.38
N GLY A 8 -1.21 -8.47 8.53
CA GLY A 8 -0.44 -7.26 8.20
C GLY A 8 -0.56 -6.87 6.74
N SER A 9 -0.52 -7.86 5.84
CA SER A 9 -0.71 -7.65 4.40
C SER A 9 -2.11 -7.18 4.06
N ALA A 10 -3.16 -7.76 4.67
CA ALA A 10 -4.54 -7.36 4.42
C ALA A 10 -4.80 -5.91 4.84
N LEU A 11 -4.26 -5.50 6.00
CA LEU A 11 -4.32 -4.13 6.48
C LEU A 11 -3.57 -3.15 5.57
N ALA A 12 -2.36 -3.51 5.12
CA ALA A 12 -1.59 -2.70 4.18
C ALA A 12 -2.31 -2.53 2.83
N LEU A 13 -3.03 -3.57 2.38
CA LEU A 13 -3.71 -3.60 1.09
C LEU A 13 -4.74 -2.46 0.94
N LEU A 14 -5.46 -2.16 2.02
CA LEU A 14 -6.46 -1.10 2.08
C LEU A 14 -5.86 0.31 2.04
N LEU A 15 -4.57 0.45 2.39
CA LEU A 15 -3.89 1.73 2.46
C LEU A 15 -3.16 2.08 1.16
N TYR A 16 -3.02 1.15 0.22
CA TYR A 16 -2.32 1.44 -1.03
C TYR A 16 -3.06 2.52 -1.84
N PRO A 17 -2.35 3.58 -2.29
CA PRO A 17 -2.98 4.69 -2.98
C PRO A 17 -3.64 4.25 -4.29
N HIS A 18 -3.09 3.26 -5.00
CA HIS A 18 -3.69 2.75 -6.22
C HIS A 18 -5.00 1.99 -5.97
N VAL A 19 -5.11 1.27 -4.84
CA VAL A 19 -6.35 0.60 -4.41
C VAL A 19 -7.39 1.63 -4.01
N LEU A 20 -7.00 2.64 -3.23
CA LEU A 20 -7.88 3.73 -2.82
C LEU A 20 -8.40 4.53 -4.02
N THR A 21 -7.53 4.90 -4.96
CA THR A 21 -7.96 5.63 -6.17
C THR A 21 -8.88 4.77 -7.05
N ALA A 22 -8.66 3.46 -7.12
CA ALA A 22 -9.54 2.56 -7.85
C ALA A 22 -10.91 2.43 -7.16
N ALA A 23 -10.93 2.34 -5.82
CA ALA A 23 -12.16 2.29 -5.05
C ALA A 23 -12.97 3.59 -5.17
N PHE A 24 -12.32 4.76 -5.09
CA PHE A 24 -12.99 6.06 -5.28
C PHE A 24 -13.43 6.33 -6.72
N GLY A 25 -12.82 5.67 -7.70
CA GLY A 25 -13.23 5.72 -9.11
C GLY A 25 -14.37 4.76 -9.45
N ALA A 26 -14.77 3.86 -8.54
CA ALA A 26 -15.86 2.92 -8.77
C ALA A 26 -17.21 3.64 -8.83
N SER A 27 -18.06 3.24 -9.77
CA SER A 27 -19.38 3.87 -10.00
C SER A 27 -20.37 3.70 -8.84
N GLY A 28 -20.06 2.88 -7.84
CA GLY A 28 -20.88 2.69 -6.64
C GLY A 28 -20.44 1.49 -5.80
N PRO A 29 -21.07 1.29 -4.62
CA PRO A 29 -20.78 0.19 -3.70
C PRO A 29 -20.99 -1.20 -4.33
N ASP A 30 -21.95 -1.34 -5.25
CA ASP A 30 -22.24 -2.61 -5.92
C ASP A 30 -21.11 -3.04 -6.86
N THR A 31 -20.47 -2.08 -7.54
CA THR A 31 -19.29 -2.36 -8.37
C THR A 31 -18.13 -2.85 -7.50
N LEU A 32 -17.93 -2.23 -6.33
CA LEU A 32 -16.90 -2.66 -5.39
C LEU A 32 -17.20 -4.05 -4.80
N ARG A 33 -18.47 -4.35 -4.49
CA ARG A 33 -18.90 -5.69 -4.03
C ARG A 33 -18.64 -6.74 -5.10
N ARG A 34 -19.01 -6.48 -6.37
CA ARG A 34 -18.72 -7.40 -7.50
C ARG A 34 -17.23 -7.62 -7.70
N ALA A 35 -16.43 -6.57 -7.64
CA ALA A 35 -14.97 -6.68 -7.71
C ALA A 35 -14.41 -7.52 -6.54
N SER A 36 -14.97 -7.34 -5.34
CA SER A 36 -14.56 -8.11 -4.15
C SER A 36 -14.94 -9.59 -4.25
N ILE A 37 -16.10 -9.90 -4.84
CA ILE A 37 -16.54 -11.29 -5.12
C ILE A 37 -15.65 -11.96 -6.17
N ALA A 38 -14.93 -11.21 -7.01
CA ALA A 38 -13.96 -11.75 -7.95
C ALA A 38 -12.58 -12.04 -7.32
N LEU A 39 -12.30 -11.54 -6.10
CA LEU A 39 -11.02 -11.78 -5.41
C LEU A 39 -10.71 -13.28 -5.18
N PRO A 40 -11.67 -14.13 -4.77
CA PRO A 40 -11.44 -15.57 -4.66
C PRO A 40 -11.04 -16.22 -5.99
N VAL A 41 -11.64 -15.79 -7.10
CA VAL A 41 -11.29 -16.29 -8.45
C VAL A 41 -9.86 -15.90 -8.80
N TRP A 42 -9.47 -14.67 -8.48
CA TRP A 42 -8.08 -14.21 -8.64
C TRP A 42 -7.11 -15.04 -7.78
N THR A 43 -7.45 -15.32 -6.52
CA THR A 43 -6.61 -16.19 -5.67
C THR A 43 -6.50 -17.62 -6.19
N ALA A 44 -7.58 -18.15 -6.79
CA ALA A 44 -7.55 -19.47 -7.43
C ALA A 44 -6.62 -19.48 -8.64
N MET A 45 -6.60 -18.42 -9.46
CA MET A 45 -5.63 -18.27 -10.54
C MET A 45 -4.19 -18.21 -10.04
N LEU A 46 -3.91 -17.48 -8.95
CA LEU A 46 -2.58 -17.47 -8.33
C LEU A 46 -2.16 -18.86 -7.84
N GLY A 47 -3.11 -19.61 -7.25
CA GLY A 47 -2.89 -21.01 -6.86
C GLY A 47 -2.53 -21.90 -8.06
N LEU A 48 -3.20 -21.70 -9.20
CA LEU A 48 -2.88 -22.40 -10.45
C LEU A 48 -1.48 -22.07 -10.96
N PHE A 49 -1.05 -20.80 -10.90
CA PHE A 49 0.33 -20.43 -11.23
C PHE A 49 1.35 -21.08 -10.29
N GLY A 50 1.02 -21.20 -9.00
CA GLY A 50 1.83 -21.96 -8.04
C GLY A 50 1.97 -23.44 -8.43
N LEU A 51 0.87 -24.07 -8.85
CA LEU A 51 0.86 -25.45 -9.38
C LEU A 51 1.72 -25.58 -10.65
N LEU A 52 1.70 -24.60 -11.56
CA LEU A 52 2.61 -24.58 -12.71
C LEU A 52 4.08 -24.53 -12.27
N GLY A 53 4.41 -23.75 -11.23
CA GLY A 53 5.76 -23.74 -10.66
C GLY A 53 6.18 -25.10 -10.11
N VAL A 54 5.28 -25.83 -9.45
CA VAL A 54 5.51 -27.20 -8.98
C VAL A 54 5.68 -28.18 -10.14
N ALA A 55 4.87 -28.03 -11.20
CA ALA A 55 4.99 -28.83 -12.42
C ALA A 55 6.34 -28.60 -13.12
N ALA A 56 6.87 -27.37 -13.11
CA ALA A 56 8.19 -27.05 -13.64
C ALA A 56 9.30 -27.78 -12.87
N MET A 57 9.21 -27.82 -11.54
CA MET A 57 10.16 -28.60 -10.72
C MET A 57 10.07 -30.11 -11.02
N ALA A 58 8.85 -30.65 -11.20
CA ALA A 58 8.65 -32.05 -11.55
C ALA A 58 9.19 -32.40 -12.95
N ALA A 59 9.18 -31.44 -13.89
CA ALA A 59 9.79 -31.58 -15.21
C ALA A 59 11.33 -31.42 -15.22
N GLY A 60 11.97 -31.24 -14.05
CA GLY A 60 13.43 -31.11 -13.93
C GLY A 60 13.97 -29.70 -14.21
N ILE A 61 13.11 -28.69 -14.30
CA ILE A 61 13.50 -27.31 -14.55
C ILE A 61 13.95 -26.67 -13.23
N HIS A 62 15.25 -26.45 -13.09
CA HIS A 62 15.83 -25.82 -11.93
C HIS A 62 15.99 -24.32 -12.18
N THR A 63 15.17 -23.50 -11.52
CA THR A 63 15.36 -22.05 -11.53
C THR A 63 16.55 -21.65 -10.64
N PRO A 64 17.37 -20.67 -11.04
CA PRO A 64 18.38 -20.08 -10.17
C PRO A 64 17.79 -19.61 -8.83
N LYS A 65 18.52 -19.77 -7.73
CA LYS A 65 18.08 -19.32 -6.39
C LYS A 65 17.74 -17.82 -6.44
N GLY A 66 16.48 -17.47 -6.17
CA GLY A 66 15.97 -16.09 -6.21
C GLY A 66 15.10 -15.76 -7.43
N ASN A 67 15.13 -16.57 -8.49
CA ASN A 67 14.42 -16.31 -9.75
C ASN A 67 13.25 -17.28 -9.96
N ALA A 68 12.43 -17.48 -8.92
CA ALA A 68 11.26 -18.35 -8.99
C ALA A 68 10.23 -17.89 -10.03
N GLU A 69 10.17 -16.59 -10.34
CA GLU A 69 9.28 -16.03 -11.36
C GLU A 69 9.60 -16.52 -12.78
N ALA A 70 10.84 -16.97 -13.03
CA ALA A 70 11.24 -17.53 -14.31
C ALA A 70 10.77 -18.99 -14.51
N ALA A 71 10.22 -19.64 -13.48
CA ALA A 71 9.79 -21.05 -13.56
C ALA A 71 8.72 -21.27 -14.64
N VAL A 72 7.74 -20.37 -14.72
CA VAL A 72 6.63 -20.48 -15.68
C VAL A 72 7.09 -20.22 -17.11
N PRO A 73 7.84 -19.14 -17.42
CA PRO A 73 8.44 -18.94 -18.74
C PRO A 73 9.32 -20.11 -19.22
N LEU A 74 10.18 -20.65 -18.35
CA LEU A 74 11.05 -21.78 -18.69
C LEU A 74 10.26 -23.07 -18.94
N LEU A 75 9.17 -23.30 -18.21
CA LEU A 75 8.26 -24.42 -18.45
C LEU A 75 7.58 -24.33 -19.82
N VAL A 76 7.16 -23.13 -20.22
CA VAL A 76 6.56 -22.90 -21.54
C VAL A 76 7.57 -23.16 -22.65
N ASP A 77 8.81 -22.69 -22.50
CA ASP A 77 9.89 -22.93 -23.47
C ASP A 77 10.20 -24.42 -23.63
N HIS A 78 10.17 -25.17 -22.52
CA HIS A 78 10.48 -26.60 -22.54
C HIS A 78 9.36 -27.47 -23.14
N LEU A 79 8.09 -27.10 -22.93
CA LEU A 79 6.94 -27.92 -23.34
C LEU A 79 6.34 -27.53 -24.70
N MET A 80 6.56 -26.31 -25.19
CA MET A 80 5.87 -25.80 -26.37
C MET A 80 6.77 -25.65 -27.60
N PRO A 81 6.22 -25.87 -28.82
CA PRO A 81 6.89 -25.47 -30.07
C PRO A 81 7.14 -23.96 -30.09
N SER A 82 8.22 -23.54 -30.77
CA SER A 82 8.70 -22.14 -30.80
C SER A 82 7.64 -21.09 -31.16
N LEU A 83 6.71 -21.42 -32.06
CA LEU A 83 5.61 -20.51 -32.45
C LEU A 83 4.61 -20.26 -31.31
N LEU A 84 4.26 -21.30 -30.56
CA LEU A 84 3.32 -21.20 -29.43
C LEU A 84 3.99 -20.54 -28.21
N ALA A 85 5.27 -20.86 -27.97
CA ALA A 85 6.06 -20.20 -26.93
C ALA A 85 6.12 -18.68 -27.15
N GLY A 86 6.37 -18.24 -28.40
CA GLY A 86 6.35 -16.82 -28.76
C GLY A 86 5.00 -16.13 -28.50
N LEU A 87 3.89 -16.80 -28.81
CA LEU A 87 2.54 -16.29 -28.52
C LEU A 87 2.32 -16.12 -27.01
N VAL A 88 2.73 -17.10 -26.21
CA VAL A 88 2.60 -17.07 -24.75
C VAL A 88 3.48 -15.97 -24.14
N PHE A 89 4.74 -15.82 -24.59
CA PHE A 89 5.60 -14.73 -24.12
C PHE A 89 5.03 -13.35 -24.48
N GLY A 90 4.43 -13.21 -25.66
CA GLY A 90 3.70 -11.99 -26.04
C GLY A 90 2.54 -11.69 -25.08
N ALA A 91 1.72 -12.71 -24.77
CA ALA A 91 0.61 -12.59 -23.83
C ALA A 91 1.06 -12.20 -22.41
N ILE A 92 2.14 -12.83 -21.90
CA ILE A 92 2.73 -12.49 -20.59
C ILE A 92 3.24 -11.05 -20.58
N THR A 93 3.92 -10.62 -21.65
CA THR A 93 4.46 -9.26 -21.76
C THR A 93 3.35 -8.21 -21.76
N VAL A 94 2.28 -8.43 -22.54
CA VAL A 94 1.12 -7.54 -22.54
C VAL A 94 0.43 -7.53 -21.18
N GLY A 95 0.30 -8.70 -20.55
CA GLY A 95 -0.26 -8.86 -19.21
C GLY A 95 0.52 -8.08 -18.13
N ALA A 96 1.84 -8.05 -18.22
CA ALA A 96 2.70 -7.29 -17.30
C ALA A 96 2.68 -5.77 -17.55
N LEU A 97 2.48 -5.34 -18.80
CA LEU A 97 2.53 -3.93 -19.18
C LEU A 97 1.35 -3.13 -18.64
N VAL A 98 0.16 -3.74 -18.57
CA VAL A 98 -1.07 -3.06 -18.14
C VAL A 98 -1.01 -2.59 -16.67
N PRO A 99 -0.73 -3.44 -15.67
CA PRO A 99 -0.61 -3.01 -14.28
C PRO A 99 0.51 -2.00 -14.08
N THR A 100 1.64 -2.20 -14.76
CA THR A 100 2.82 -1.31 -14.68
C THR A 100 2.46 0.12 -15.11
N ALA A 101 1.70 0.27 -16.19
CA ALA A 101 1.26 1.58 -16.67
C ALA A 101 0.31 2.28 -15.68
N VAL A 102 -0.67 1.53 -15.14
CA VAL A 102 -1.64 2.06 -14.17
C VAL A 102 -0.94 2.51 -12.88
N MET A 103 0.00 1.71 -12.36
CA MET A 103 0.77 2.05 -11.16
C MET A 103 1.63 3.31 -11.36
N SER A 104 2.25 3.46 -12.54
CA SER A 104 3.03 4.67 -12.88
C SER A 104 2.14 5.93 -12.90
N ILE A 105 0.93 5.84 -13.47
CA ILE A 105 -0.02 6.95 -13.50
C ILE A 105 -0.52 7.29 -12.08
N ALA A 106 -0.82 6.27 -11.26
CA ALA A 106 -1.25 6.46 -9.88
C ALA A 106 -0.17 7.16 -9.05
N ALA A 107 1.09 6.75 -9.17
CA ALA A 107 2.22 7.40 -8.50
C ALA A 107 2.37 8.87 -8.93
N ALA A 108 2.28 9.14 -10.23
CA ALA A 108 2.45 10.49 -10.77
C ALA A 108 1.31 11.44 -10.37
N THR A 109 0.07 10.96 -10.37
CA THR A 109 -1.09 11.75 -9.94
C THR A 109 -1.07 12.01 -8.43
N SER A 110 -0.69 11.00 -7.62
CA SER A 110 -0.48 11.17 -6.19
C SER A 110 0.60 12.22 -5.89
N PHE A 111 1.76 12.14 -6.55
CA PHE A 111 2.82 13.14 -6.39
C PHE A 111 2.35 14.54 -6.81
N THR A 112 1.67 14.65 -7.96
CA THR A 112 1.23 15.95 -8.45
C THR A 112 0.21 16.59 -7.51
N ARG A 113 -0.77 15.83 -7.00
CA ARG A 113 -1.82 16.38 -6.12
C ARG A 113 -1.32 16.62 -4.70
N ASN A 114 -0.54 15.70 -4.14
CA ASN A 114 -0.17 15.74 -2.72
C ASN A 114 1.14 16.49 -2.45
N VAL A 115 2.04 16.57 -3.43
CA VAL A 115 3.34 17.24 -3.27
C VAL A 115 3.37 18.54 -4.09
N TYR A 116 3.13 18.46 -5.40
CA TYR A 116 3.28 19.63 -6.26
C TYR A 116 2.24 20.72 -6.00
N VAL A 117 0.95 20.36 -5.93
CA VAL A 117 -0.10 21.36 -5.67
C VAL A 117 0.01 21.91 -4.25
N GLU A 118 0.16 21.05 -3.25
CA GLU A 118 0.18 21.46 -1.85
C GLU A 118 1.39 22.36 -1.49
N TYR A 119 2.60 21.99 -1.92
CA TYR A 119 3.82 22.68 -1.49
C TYR A 119 4.38 23.70 -2.49
N PHE A 120 4.16 23.51 -3.79
CA PHE A 120 4.79 24.37 -4.81
C PHE A 120 3.79 25.34 -5.46
N HIS A 121 2.60 24.87 -5.83
CA HIS A 121 1.62 25.70 -6.53
C HIS A 121 0.16 25.36 -6.18
N PRO A 122 -0.38 25.93 -5.07
CA PRO A 122 -1.73 25.65 -4.58
C PRO A 122 -2.85 26.04 -5.56
N THR A 123 -2.58 26.96 -6.48
CA THR A 123 -3.54 27.47 -7.48
C THR A 123 -3.36 26.85 -8.87
N ALA A 124 -2.66 25.71 -8.97
CA ALA A 124 -2.38 25.10 -10.27
C ALA A 124 -3.65 24.65 -11.00
N THR A 125 -3.82 25.14 -12.24
CA THR A 125 -4.95 24.75 -13.10
C THR A 125 -4.93 23.25 -13.46
N PRO A 126 -6.08 22.61 -13.72
CA PRO A 126 -6.15 21.19 -14.07
C PRO A 126 -5.27 20.80 -15.27
N LYS A 127 -5.17 21.68 -16.27
CA LYS A 127 -4.31 21.48 -17.45
C LYS A 127 -2.82 21.40 -17.07
N ARG A 128 -2.38 22.21 -16.10
CA ARG A 128 -0.99 22.22 -15.62
C ARG A 128 -0.69 20.99 -14.77
N GLN A 129 -1.62 20.59 -13.90
CA GLN A 129 -1.50 19.35 -13.12
C GLN A 129 -1.35 18.13 -14.05
N MET A 130 -2.17 18.03 -15.10
CA MET A 130 -2.05 16.94 -16.09
C MET A 130 -0.70 16.92 -16.81
N ARG A 131 -0.16 18.09 -17.16
CA ARG A 131 1.17 18.18 -17.81
C ARG A 131 2.27 17.69 -16.87
N ILE A 132 2.21 18.06 -15.60
CA ILE A 132 3.19 17.65 -14.58
C ILE A 132 3.05 16.17 -14.27
N ALA A 133 1.84 15.66 -14.11
CA ALA A 133 1.61 14.23 -13.90
C ALA A 133 2.17 13.39 -15.06
N ARG A 134 2.02 13.83 -16.31
CA ARG A 134 2.66 13.15 -17.46
C ARG A 134 4.18 13.18 -17.39
N PHE A 135 4.76 14.33 -17.02
CA PHE A 135 6.21 14.48 -16.87
C PHE A 135 6.76 13.61 -15.74
N VAL A 136 6.10 13.59 -14.58
CA VAL A 136 6.45 12.74 -13.44
C VAL A 136 6.30 11.26 -13.79
N SER A 137 5.25 10.87 -14.52
CA SER A 137 5.10 9.50 -15.00
C SER A 137 6.23 9.09 -15.95
N LEU A 138 6.67 10.00 -16.83
CA LEU A 138 7.82 9.76 -17.70
C LEU A 138 9.10 9.54 -16.88
N ILE A 139 9.37 10.40 -15.91
CA ILE A 139 10.52 10.26 -15.00
C ILE A 139 10.44 8.93 -14.25
N ALA A 140 9.28 8.55 -13.73
CA ALA A 140 9.09 7.29 -13.02
C ALA A 140 9.38 6.07 -13.92
N LYS A 141 8.99 6.11 -15.19
CA LYS A 141 9.30 5.05 -16.16
C LYS A 141 10.79 4.96 -16.47
N VAL A 142 11.45 6.11 -16.68
CA VAL A 142 12.91 6.15 -16.89
C VAL A 142 13.64 5.63 -15.66
N GLY A 143 13.21 6.05 -14.46
CA GLY A 143 13.73 5.55 -13.20
C GLY A 143 13.54 4.04 -13.03
N ALA A 144 12.38 3.51 -13.41
CA ALA A 144 12.13 2.07 -13.39
C ALA A 144 13.06 1.30 -14.35
N ILE A 145 13.30 1.82 -15.56
CA ILE A 145 14.24 1.21 -16.51
C ILE A 145 15.67 1.23 -15.94
N ALA A 146 16.11 2.37 -15.39
CA ALA A 146 17.40 2.48 -14.74
C ALA A 146 17.54 1.51 -13.56
N PHE A 147 16.46 1.29 -12.80
CA PHE A 147 16.41 0.34 -11.70
C PHE A 147 16.54 -1.10 -12.18
N VAL A 148 15.86 -1.47 -13.27
CA VAL A 148 15.94 -2.80 -13.89
C VAL A 148 17.35 -3.12 -14.37
N PHE A 149 18.07 -2.16 -14.96
CA PHE A 149 19.45 -2.39 -15.41
C PHE A 149 20.50 -2.24 -14.29
N GLY A 150 20.21 -1.45 -13.26
CA GLY A 150 21.17 -1.11 -12.22
C GLY A 150 21.14 -2.02 -10.99
N LEU A 151 20.06 -2.77 -10.76
CA LEU A 151 19.87 -3.56 -9.53
C LEU A 151 19.55 -5.01 -9.83
N ARG A 152 20.00 -5.91 -8.95
CA ARG A 152 19.69 -7.34 -9.02
C ARG A 152 18.19 -7.55 -8.90
N ASP A 153 17.63 -8.52 -9.63
CA ASP A 153 16.18 -8.85 -9.63
C ASP A 153 15.59 -8.98 -8.21
N GLN A 154 16.36 -9.57 -7.29
CA GLN A 154 15.98 -9.74 -5.88
C GLN A 154 15.71 -8.41 -5.15
N ALA A 155 16.32 -7.31 -5.58
CA ALA A 155 16.14 -6.00 -4.96
C ALA A 155 14.71 -5.47 -5.16
N ALA A 156 14.08 -5.77 -6.30
CA ALA A 156 12.70 -5.34 -6.56
C ALA A 156 11.73 -6.02 -5.57
N ILE A 157 11.89 -7.32 -5.35
CA ILE A 157 11.11 -8.10 -4.36
C ILE A 157 11.33 -7.52 -2.96
N ASN A 158 12.59 -7.28 -2.58
CA ASN A 158 12.92 -6.73 -1.26
C ASN A 158 12.33 -5.32 -1.06
N LEU A 159 12.37 -4.46 -2.08
CA LEU A 159 11.76 -3.13 -2.01
C LEU A 159 10.24 -3.20 -1.93
N GLN A 160 9.60 -4.15 -2.60
CA GLN A 160 8.16 -4.37 -2.49
C GLN A 160 7.77 -4.79 -1.07
N LEU A 161 8.53 -5.72 -0.47
CA LEU A 161 8.33 -6.16 0.91
C LEU A 161 8.53 -5.00 1.90
N LEU A 162 9.58 -4.20 1.73
CA LEU A 162 9.80 -2.99 2.52
C LEU A 162 8.70 -1.95 2.32
N GLY A 163 8.22 -1.76 1.09
CA GLY A 163 7.11 -0.87 0.79
C GLY A 163 5.83 -1.29 1.53
N GLY A 164 5.58 -2.59 1.65
CA GLY A 164 4.50 -3.15 2.48
C GLY A 164 4.63 -2.85 3.97
N ILE A 165 5.86 -2.88 4.50
CA ILE A 165 6.14 -2.48 5.88
C ILE A 165 5.90 -0.98 6.07
N TRP A 166 6.35 -0.15 5.13
CA TRP A 166 6.25 1.30 5.23
C TRP A 166 4.81 1.80 5.13
N ILE A 167 4.02 1.25 4.20
CA ILE A 167 2.63 1.68 4.01
C ILE A 167 1.76 1.33 5.22
N LEU A 168 2.04 0.21 5.88
CA LEU A 168 1.34 -0.20 7.09
C LEU A 168 1.49 0.84 8.21
N GLN A 169 2.55 1.65 8.20
CA GLN A 169 2.83 2.56 9.32
C GLN A 169 1.95 3.81 9.27
N ILE A 170 1.24 4.01 8.16
CA ILE A 170 0.26 5.08 8.00
C ILE A 170 -1.10 4.67 8.61
N LEU A 171 -1.30 3.39 8.93
CA LEU A 171 -2.55 2.86 9.47
C LEU A 171 -3.03 3.56 10.74
N PRO A 172 -2.21 3.82 11.77
CA PRO A 172 -2.67 4.51 12.97
C PRO A 172 -3.19 5.91 12.65
N ALA A 173 -2.53 6.63 11.73
CA ALA A 173 -2.95 7.96 11.32
C ALA A 173 -4.28 7.94 10.57
N VAL A 174 -4.50 6.96 9.69
CA VAL A 174 -5.74 6.86 8.89
C VAL A 174 -6.89 6.33 9.73
N VAL A 175 -6.72 5.18 10.39
CA VAL A 175 -7.80 4.52 11.14
C VAL A 175 -8.15 5.33 12.37
N ILE A 176 -7.17 5.64 13.23
CA ILE A 176 -7.47 6.34 14.48
C ILE A 176 -7.84 7.80 14.18
N GLY A 177 -7.24 8.44 13.17
CA GLY A 177 -7.65 9.76 12.72
C GLY A 177 -9.10 9.82 12.24
N LEU A 178 -9.60 8.75 11.60
CA LEU A 178 -11.00 8.66 11.17
C LEU A 178 -11.97 8.42 12.34
N PHE A 179 -11.61 7.57 13.30
CA PHE A 179 -12.49 7.21 14.42
C PHE A 179 -12.35 8.14 15.64
N THR A 180 -11.25 8.88 15.79
CA THR A 180 -10.92 9.60 17.03
C THR A 180 -9.99 10.79 16.79
N ARG A 181 -10.45 12.01 17.07
CA ARG A 181 -9.62 13.25 17.03
C ARG A 181 -8.71 13.46 18.25
N ARG A 182 -8.58 12.46 19.12
CA ARG A 182 -7.81 12.59 20.37
C ARG A 182 -6.30 12.54 20.16
N LEU A 183 -5.82 12.09 18.99
CA LEU A 183 -4.38 11.99 18.75
C LEU A 183 -3.75 13.30 18.28
N HIS A 184 -2.62 13.66 18.88
CA HIS A 184 -1.89 14.89 18.54
C HIS A 184 -1.11 14.69 17.22
N HIS A 185 -1.18 15.64 16.29
CA HIS A 185 -0.52 15.56 14.97
C HIS A 185 0.99 15.28 15.06
N LYS A 186 1.70 15.93 16.01
CA LYS A 186 3.13 15.65 16.27
C LYS A 186 3.39 14.23 16.81
N ALA A 187 2.47 13.67 17.62
CA ALA A 187 2.60 12.31 18.14
C ALA A 187 2.38 11.25 17.05
N LEU A 188 1.50 11.55 16.08
CA LEU A 188 1.30 10.71 14.90
C LEU A 188 2.53 10.72 13.98
N LEU A 189 3.11 11.89 13.70
CA LEU A 189 4.31 12.01 12.86
C LEU A 189 5.54 11.32 13.48
N THR A 190 5.71 11.47 14.80
CA THR A 190 6.82 10.83 15.54
C THR A 190 6.63 9.32 15.65
N GLY A 191 5.41 8.84 15.93
CA GLY A 191 5.10 7.42 15.92
C GLY A 191 5.32 6.80 14.53
N TRP A 192 4.90 7.49 13.47
CA TRP A 192 5.17 7.07 12.09
C TRP A 192 6.67 6.97 11.80
N ALA A 193 7.44 8.00 12.14
CA ALA A 193 8.89 8.02 11.91
C ALA A 193 9.60 6.89 12.69
N LEU A 194 9.21 6.64 13.94
CA LEU A 194 9.72 5.53 14.75
C LEU A 194 9.34 4.17 14.15
N GLY A 195 8.09 4.00 13.71
CA GLY A 195 7.63 2.79 13.03
C GLY A 195 8.38 2.52 11.73
N MET A 196 8.68 3.56 10.94
CA MET A 196 9.48 3.47 9.72
C MET A 196 10.92 3.05 10.01
N ALA A 197 11.57 3.70 11.00
CA ALA A 197 12.94 3.41 11.38
C ALA A 197 13.07 1.98 11.93
N VAL A 198 12.20 1.58 12.87
CA VAL A 198 12.20 0.25 13.46
C VAL A 198 11.90 -0.83 12.41
N GLY A 199 10.89 -0.61 11.55
CA GLY A 199 10.57 -1.54 10.48
C GLY A 199 11.74 -1.76 9.52
N THR A 200 12.45 -0.68 9.17
CA THR A 200 13.63 -0.75 8.29
C THR A 200 14.80 -1.47 8.96
N VAL A 201 15.10 -1.15 10.22
CA VAL A 201 16.19 -1.81 10.98
C VAL A 201 15.93 -3.30 11.12
N LEU A 202 14.71 -3.70 11.44
CA LEU A 202 14.35 -5.10 11.60
C LEU A 202 14.44 -5.85 10.26
N ALA A 203 13.92 -5.26 9.17
CA ALA A 203 14.02 -5.86 7.85
C ALA A 203 15.48 -6.00 7.38
N VAL A 204 16.34 -5.01 7.63
CA VAL A 204 17.77 -5.07 7.25
C VAL A 204 18.51 -6.13 8.07
N ARG A 205 18.23 -6.25 9.38
CA ARG A 205 18.87 -7.23 10.26
C ARG A 205 18.54 -8.67 9.87
N GLU A 206 17.31 -8.93 9.43
CA GLU A 206 16.84 -10.25 9.00
C GLU A 206 17.11 -10.52 7.50
N GLY A 207 17.99 -9.73 6.86
CA GLY A 207 18.37 -9.96 5.46
C GLY A 207 17.24 -9.71 4.45
N PHE A 208 16.38 -8.73 4.71
CA PHE A 208 15.15 -8.41 3.96
C PHE A 208 14.05 -9.47 4.07
N SER A 209 14.12 -10.34 5.08
CA SER A 209 12.99 -11.18 5.45
C SER A 209 11.86 -10.34 6.08
N PRO A 210 10.60 -10.52 5.66
CA PRO A 210 9.46 -9.88 6.30
C PRO A 210 9.12 -10.51 7.66
N LEU A 211 9.74 -11.64 8.02
CA LEU A 211 9.51 -12.38 9.26
C LEU A 211 10.68 -12.20 10.20
N ILE A 212 10.39 -11.89 11.46
CA ILE A 212 11.37 -11.75 12.53
C ILE A 212 11.10 -12.85 13.56
N PRO A 213 12.11 -13.62 13.97
CA PRO A 213 11.99 -14.54 15.08
C PRO A 213 11.91 -13.76 16.40
N LEU A 214 10.73 -13.70 17.01
CA LEU A 214 10.55 -13.19 18.38
C LEU A 214 10.60 -14.38 19.34
N GLY A 215 11.73 -14.55 20.02
CA GLY A 215 11.90 -15.53 21.09
C GLY A 215 11.43 -14.96 22.42
N PHE A 216 10.23 -15.32 22.88
CA PHE A 216 9.84 -15.17 24.28
C PHE A 216 9.91 -16.55 24.94
N GLY A 217 10.88 -16.76 25.85
CA GLY A 217 10.93 -17.94 26.71
C GLY A 217 11.21 -19.28 26.01
N GLY A 218 12.08 -19.33 25.00
CA GLY A 218 12.54 -20.59 24.39
C GLY A 218 11.69 -21.13 23.23
N HIS A 219 10.54 -20.51 22.93
CA HIS A 219 9.76 -20.78 21.72
C HIS A 219 9.92 -19.61 20.73
N GLY A 220 10.59 -19.86 19.61
CA GLY A 220 10.76 -18.86 18.53
C GLY A 220 9.46 -18.70 17.77
N VAL A 221 8.75 -17.58 17.97
CA VAL A 221 7.56 -17.25 17.18
C VAL A 221 7.94 -16.25 16.10
N GLU A 222 7.79 -16.64 14.83
CA GLU A 222 7.98 -15.71 13.72
C GLU A 222 6.82 -14.72 13.62
N VAL A 223 7.13 -13.42 13.65
CA VAL A 223 6.14 -12.34 13.50
C VAL A 223 6.50 -11.46 12.32
N TYR A 224 5.49 -10.94 11.63
CA TYR A 224 5.68 -9.99 10.54
C TYR A 224 6.33 -8.69 11.05
N ALA A 225 7.45 -8.29 10.43
CA ALA A 225 8.23 -7.11 10.79
C ALA A 225 7.40 -5.82 10.79
N GLY A 226 6.50 -5.68 9.81
CA GLY A 226 5.60 -4.53 9.73
C GLY A 226 4.65 -4.45 10.93
N LEU A 227 4.16 -5.58 11.43
CA LEU A 227 3.25 -5.62 12.58
C LEU A 227 3.97 -5.25 13.88
N ALA A 228 5.20 -5.75 14.07
CA ALA A 228 6.03 -5.38 15.21
C ALA A 228 6.35 -3.87 15.21
N ALA A 229 6.73 -3.33 14.05
CA ALA A 229 7.00 -1.90 13.88
C ALA A 229 5.73 -1.03 14.01
N LEU A 230 4.56 -1.54 13.61
CA LEU A 230 3.26 -0.91 13.83
C LEU A 230 2.92 -0.81 15.33
N ALA A 231 3.24 -1.85 16.11
CA ALA A 231 3.06 -1.82 17.56
C ALA A 231 3.92 -0.72 18.20
N VAL A 232 5.18 -0.57 17.78
CA VAL A 232 6.04 0.53 18.24
C VAL A 232 5.46 1.90 17.87
N ASN A 233 4.96 2.06 16.65
CA ASN A 233 4.30 3.28 16.20
C ASN A 233 3.10 3.61 17.10
N LEU A 234 2.20 2.66 17.34
CA LEU A 234 1.03 2.83 18.20
C LEU A 234 1.42 3.22 19.63
N VAL A 235 2.39 2.53 20.24
CA VAL A 235 2.87 2.83 21.59
C VAL A 235 3.46 4.24 21.66
N ALA A 236 4.29 4.62 20.68
CA ALA A 236 4.88 5.96 20.61
C ALA A 236 3.80 7.04 20.43
N THR A 237 2.84 6.82 19.55
CA THR A 237 1.74 7.77 19.31
C THR A 237 0.86 7.94 20.55
N VAL A 238 0.50 6.86 21.25
CA VAL A 238 -0.33 6.95 22.45
C VAL A 238 0.41 7.64 23.60
N THR A 239 1.67 7.26 23.86
CA THR A 239 2.47 7.85 24.94
C THR A 239 2.76 9.32 24.69
N LEU A 240 3.14 9.69 23.46
CA LEU A 240 3.40 11.08 23.10
C LEU A 240 2.12 11.91 23.06
N THR A 241 0.98 11.34 22.64
CA THR A 241 -0.30 12.05 22.72
C THR A 241 -0.65 12.35 24.18
N ALA A 242 -0.54 11.37 25.08
CA ALA A 242 -0.78 11.58 26.50
C ALA A 242 0.16 12.63 27.10
N PHE A 243 1.40 12.68 26.64
CA PHE A 243 2.37 13.71 27.04
C PHE A 243 1.97 15.10 26.52
N TYR A 244 1.66 15.25 25.22
CA TYR A 244 1.26 16.51 24.61
C TYR A 244 -0.04 17.08 25.19
N ASP A 245 -0.98 16.19 25.52
CA ASP A 245 -2.23 16.55 26.19
C ASP A 245 -1.98 17.06 27.61
N ARG A 246 -1.03 16.48 28.35
CA ARG A 246 -0.66 16.94 29.69
C ARG A 246 0.00 18.32 29.69
N ILE A 247 0.76 18.66 28.65
CA ILE A 247 1.42 19.96 28.53
C ILE A 247 0.56 21.02 27.81
N GLY A 248 -0.71 20.70 27.48
CA GLY A 248 -1.65 21.64 26.87
C GLY A 248 -1.26 22.10 25.47
N ALA A 249 -0.53 21.26 24.70
CA ALA A 249 -0.07 21.64 23.37
C ALA A 249 -1.26 21.92 22.41
N PRO A 250 -1.21 23.02 21.63
CA PRO A 250 -2.31 23.39 20.74
C PRO A 250 -2.49 22.34 19.63
N ARG A 251 -3.73 21.87 19.47
CA ARG A 251 -4.06 20.72 18.60
C ARG A 251 -4.14 21.01 17.09
N GLY A 252 -3.78 22.23 16.64
CA GLY A 252 -3.89 22.64 15.24
C GLY A 252 -5.31 23.09 14.85
N ALA A 253 -5.46 23.83 13.76
CA ALA A 253 -6.74 24.41 13.33
C ALA A 253 -7.71 23.35 12.78
N ASP A 254 -8.96 23.39 13.24
CA ASP A 254 -10.03 22.51 12.77
C ASP A 254 -10.71 23.09 11.52
N HIS A 255 -10.33 22.59 10.35
CA HIS A 255 -10.96 22.96 9.08
C HIS A 255 -12.24 22.18 8.74
N THR A 256 -12.69 21.29 9.64
CA THR A 256 -13.92 20.49 9.50
C THR A 256 -15.10 21.00 10.34
N ALA A 257 -14.91 22.09 11.08
CA ALA A 257 -16.04 22.80 11.68
C ALA A 257 -16.91 23.38 10.56
N LEU A 258 -18.18 22.96 10.49
CA LEU A 258 -19.15 23.56 9.58
C LEU A 258 -19.23 25.07 9.85
N PRO A 259 -19.38 25.92 8.81
CA PRO A 259 -19.57 27.34 9.02
C PRO A 259 -20.80 27.56 9.92
N PRO A 260 -20.76 28.51 10.88
CA PRO A 260 -21.81 28.73 11.88
C PRO A 260 -23.24 28.85 11.30
N ARG A 261 -23.36 29.22 10.02
CA ARG A 261 -24.63 29.38 9.30
C ARG A 261 -25.46 28.10 9.13
N LEU A 262 -24.91 26.90 9.35
CA LEU A 262 -25.67 25.64 9.25
C LEU A 262 -26.15 25.07 10.59
N THR A 263 -25.89 25.77 11.70
CA THR A 263 -26.37 25.36 13.05
C THR A 263 -27.70 25.99 13.46
N LEU A 264 -28.21 26.97 12.69
CA LEU A 264 -29.51 27.61 12.89
C LEU A 264 -30.58 26.94 12.01
N GLY A 265 -30.96 25.73 12.36
CA GLY A 265 -32.01 24.96 11.66
C GLY A 265 -32.84 24.07 12.58
N ARG A 266 -32.81 24.32 13.89
CA ARG A 266 -33.75 23.75 14.86
C ARG A 266 -34.43 24.91 15.55
N ASP A 267 -35.56 25.32 14.99
CA ASP A 267 -36.48 26.27 15.59
C ASP A 267 -37.33 25.51 16.64
N PRO A 268 -37.18 25.74 17.95
CA PRO A 268 -38.03 25.15 18.96
C PRO A 268 -39.21 26.10 19.20
N GLY A 269 -40.24 26.03 18.37
CA GLY A 269 -41.36 26.97 18.50
C GLY A 269 -42.44 26.89 17.42
N ARG A 270 -43.14 25.76 17.34
CA ARG A 270 -44.47 25.72 16.71
C ARG A 270 -45.39 24.84 17.54
N GLU A 271 -46.03 25.45 18.53
CA GLU A 271 -47.28 24.93 19.07
C GLU A 271 -48.42 25.22 18.06
N PRO A 272 -49.31 24.26 17.79
CA PRO A 272 -50.50 24.50 17.01
C PRO A 272 -51.60 25.10 17.90
N THR A 273 -51.93 26.37 17.73
CA THR A 273 -53.13 26.96 18.33
C THR A 273 -54.36 26.53 17.54
N THR A 274 -55.21 25.74 18.19
CA THR A 274 -56.60 25.51 17.83
C THR A 274 -57.46 26.73 18.17
N SER A 275 -58.16 27.29 17.18
CA SER A 275 -59.44 28.00 17.34
C SER A 275 -60.05 28.22 15.96
#